data_AF-A0A2V6PBD4-F1
#
_entry.id   AF-A0A2V6PBD4-F1
#
_cell.length_a   1.000
_cell.length_b   1.000
_cell.length_c   1.000
_cell.angle_alpha   90.00
_cell.angle_beta   90.00
_cell.angle_gamma   90.00
#
_symmetry.space_group_name_H-M   'P 1'
#
loop_
_entity.id
_entity.type
_entity.pdbx_description
1 polymer ?
#
loop_
_entity_poly.entity_id
_entity_poly.type
_entity_poly.pdbx_seq_one_letter_code
_entity_poly.pdbx_strand_id
1 'polypeptide(L)'
;MEIVLGSQVVRLTARAQDSPCSIEFVAAHFNVSENTRTLTLPLRLVGPCPGLVPSVDFMTQDGTASAGLDYVGQSGQATVIYGWEQPLEIFITIELLDDTLVEGDETFVVVLRNPAPGTILGGNSNAVVTITDNDTVTGAGRGANDVIRTGAMYSDGRIVIAGDFTSVDGIPRHGIA
;
A
#
# COMPACT_ATOMS: atom_id res chain seq x y z
N MET A 1 4.76 37.99 -31.60
CA MET A 1 4.83 39.46 -31.45
C MET A 1 6.30 39.83 -31.45
N GLU A 2 6.76 40.56 -32.47
CA GLU A 2 8.15 41.04 -32.54
C GLU A 2 8.24 42.42 -31.91
N ILE A 3 9.23 42.63 -31.03
CA ILE A 3 9.61 43.96 -30.57
C ILE A 3 11.04 44.17 -31.07
N VAL A 4 11.24 45.21 -31.89
CA VAL A 4 12.55 45.58 -32.42
C VAL A 4 13.22 46.56 -31.45
N LEU A 5 14.39 46.20 -30.92
CA LEU A 5 15.29 47.11 -30.21
C LEU A 5 16.61 47.16 -30.99
N GLY A 6 16.79 48.20 -31.83
CA GLY A 6 18.00 48.37 -32.64
C GLY A 6 18.14 47.38 -33.81
N SER A 7 19.38 47.07 -34.23
CA SER A 7 19.70 46.27 -35.42
C SER A 7 19.76 44.75 -35.19
N GLN A 8 19.32 44.26 -34.04
CA GLN A 8 19.21 42.82 -33.78
C GLN A 8 17.75 42.37 -33.79
N VAL A 9 17.45 41.40 -34.65
CA VAL A 9 16.20 40.66 -34.60
C VAL A 9 16.34 39.59 -33.50
N VAL A 10 15.82 39.88 -32.31
CA VAL A 10 15.71 38.89 -31.25
C VAL A 10 14.48 38.03 -31.52
N ARG A 11 14.70 36.80 -32.00
CA ARG A 11 13.64 35.81 -32.16
C ARG A 11 13.28 35.25 -30.78
N LEU A 12 12.20 35.76 -30.20
CA LEU A 12 11.53 35.11 -29.07
C LEU A 12 10.76 33.91 -29.60
N THR A 13 11.41 32.74 -29.62
CA THR A 13 10.70 31.48 -29.78
C THR A 13 9.95 31.21 -28.48
N ALA A 14 8.65 31.51 -28.44
CA ALA A 14 7.79 30.95 -27.41
C ALA A 14 7.88 29.42 -27.52
N ARG A 15 8.61 28.78 -26.61
CA ARG A 15 8.57 27.32 -26.51
C ARG A 15 7.21 26.96 -25.91
N ALA A 16 6.26 26.58 -26.75
CA ALA A 16 5.10 25.82 -26.32
C ALA A 16 5.57 24.43 -25.86
N GLN A 17 6.07 24.36 -24.62
CA GLN A 17 6.47 23.15 -23.90
C GLN A 17 6.16 23.29 -22.39
N ASP A 18 5.27 24.19 -21.99
CA ASP A 18 4.80 24.20 -20.60
C ASP A 18 3.76 23.10 -20.45
N SER A 19 4.20 21.92 -20.03
CA SER A 19 3.30 20.92 -19.45
C SER A 19 2.49 21.60 -18.33
N PRO A 20 1.19 21.36 -18.18
CA PRO A 20 0.43 21.93 -17.06
C PRO A 20 1.04 21.45 -15.72
N CYS A 21 0.89 22.25 -14.66
CA CYS A 21 1.18 21.78 -13.31
C CYS A 21 0.25 20.60 -12.98
N SER A 22 0.82 19.45 -12.65
CA SER A 22 0.06 18.26 -12.26
C SER A 22 0.55 17.67 -10.94
N ILE A 23 -0.35 17.05 -10.20
CA ILE A 23 -0.04 16.26 -9.00
C ILE A 23 -0.32 14.77 -9.27
N GLU A 24 0.61 13.91 -8.90
CA GLU A 24 0.52 12.47 -9.13
C GLU A 24 1.32 11.68 -8.10
N PHE A 25 1.04 10.38 -7.96
CA PHE A 25 1.91 9.46 -7.23
C PHE A 25 3.28 9.36 -7.90
N VAL A 26 4.33 9.16 -7.10
CA VAL A 26 5.68 8.98 -7.67
C VAL A 26 5.81 7.70 -8.52
N ALA A 27 4.93 6.73 -8.31
CA ALA A 27 4.84 5.48 -9.06
C ALA A 27 3.37 5.05 -9.20
N ALA A 28 3.08 4.18 -10.17
CA ALA A 28 1.75 3.60 -10.34
C ALA A 28 1.52 2.36 -9.45
N HIS A 29 2.60 1.75 -8.95
CA HIS A 29 2.55 0.54 -8.13
C HIS A 29 3.44 0.70 -6.90
N PHE A 30 2.94 0.22 -5.77
CA PHE A 30 3.66 0.16 -4.50
C PHE A 30 3.53 -1.24 -3.91
N ASN A 31 4.52 -1.64 -3.14
CA ASN A 31 4.55 -2.91 -2.43
C ASN A 31 4.93 -2.64 -0.97
N VAL A 32 4.21 -3.24 -0.04
CA VAL A 32 4.38 -3.04 1.40
C VAL A 32 4.01 -4.33 2.12
N SER A 33 4.70 -4.64 3.21
CA SER A 33 4.33 -5.78 4.07
C SER A 33 3.31 -5.32 5.09
N GLU A 34 2.30 -6.16 5.36
CA GLU A 34 1.27 -5.88 6.38
C GLU A 34 1.88 -5.56 7.76
N ASN A 35 2.98 -6.21 8.16
CA ASN A 35 3.66 -5.96 9.44
C ASN A 35 4.22 -4.54 9.62
N THR A 36 4.33 -3.74 8.53
CA THR A 36 4.73 -2.34 8.65
C THR A 36 3.64 -1.51 9.33
N ARG A 37 2.38 -1.99 9.35
CA ARG A 37 1.16 -1.37 9.92
C ARG A 37 0.78 -0.02 9.31
N THR A 38 1.66 0.55 8.51
CA THR A 38 1.47 1.85 7.88
C THR A 38 2.16 1.86 6.53
N LEU A 39 1.42 2.36 5.54
CA LEU A 39 1.89 2.64 4.20
C LEU A 39 1.95 4.14 4.00
N THR A 40 3.10 4.64 3.52
CA THR A 40 3.23 6.03 3.07
C THR A 40 3.37 6.06 1.55
N LEU A 41 2.43 6.72 0.88
CA LEU A 41 2.41 6.92 -0.56
C LEU A 41 2.88 8.33 -0.90
N PRO A 42 4.10 8.50 -1.42
CA PRO A 42 4.60 9.80 -1.83
C PRO A 42 3.96 10.26 -3.15
N LEU A 43 3.66 11.56 -3.20
CA LEU A 43 3.20 12.29 -4.37
C LEU A 43 4.29 13.26 -4.83
N ARG A 44 4.18 13.70 -6.08
CA ARG A 44 5.01 14.75 -6.66
C ARG A 44 4.18 15.73 -7.47
N LEU A 45 4.70 16.95 -7.56
CA LEU A 45 4.29 17.92 -8.58
C LEU A 45 5.14 17.73 -9.84
N VAL A 46 4.53 17.85 -11.01
CA VAL A 46 5.19 17.75 -12.32
C VAL A 46 4.79 18.96 -13.15
N GLY A 47 5.76 19.55 -13.86
CA GLY A 47 5.57 20.79 -14.63
C GLY A 47 5.86 22.06 -13.81
N PRO A 48 5.69 23.25 -14.42
CA PRO A 48 5.84 24.53 -13.75
C PRO A 48 4.64 24.80 -12.82
N CYS A 49 4.89 24.80 -11.51
CA CYS A 49 3.88 25.04 -10.46
C CYS A 49 4.15 26.31 -9.62
N PRO A 50 4.46 27.47 -10.22
CA PRO A 50 4.89 28.66 -9.47
C PRO A 50 3.75 29.21 -8.59
N GLY A 51 4.03 29.40 -7.29
CA GLY A 51 3.11 30.04 -6.35
C GLY A 51 1.85 29.23 -6.01
N LEU A 52 1.79 27.96 -6.40
CA LEU A 52 0.69 27.08 -6.06
C LEU A 52 0.91 26.41 -4.70
N VAL A 53 -0.16 26.37 -3.90
CA VAL A 53 -0.26 25.60 -2.67
C VAL A 53 -0.84 24.24 -3.07
N PRO A 54 -0.05 23.15 -3.10
CA PRO A 54 -0.58 21.85 -3.53
C PRO A 54 -1.64 21.35 -2.56
N SER A 55 -2.70 20.78 -3.11
CA SER A 55 -3.74 20.07 -2.39
C SER A 55 -4.38 19.07 -3.35
N VAL A 56 -4.70 17.89 -2.85
CA VAL A 56 -5.41 16.85 -3.59
C VAL A 56 -6.12 15.95 -2.61
N ASP A 57 -7.37 15.60 -2.90
CA ASP A 57 -8.11 14.62 -2.13
C ASP A 57 -7.77 13.21 -2.61
N PHE A 58 -8.01 12.23 -1.76
CA PHE A 58 -7.89 10.82 -2.11
C PHE A 58 -9.03 9.98 -1.54
N MET A 59 -9.17 8.79 -2.08
CA MET A 59 -9.97 7.70 -1.51
C MET A 59 -9.33 6.35 -1.81
N THR A 60 -9.48 5.39 -0.91
CA THR A 60 -9.17 3.99 -1.14
C THR A 60 -10.33 3.27 -1.82
N GLN A 61 -10.01 2.22 -2.57
CA GLN A 61 -10.97 1.31 -3.19
C GLN A 61 -10.45 -0.12 -3.06
N ASP A 62 -11.33 -1.03 -2.67
CA ASP A 62 -10.99 -2.44 -2.52
C ASP A 62 -10.54 -3.06 -3.85
N GLY A 63 -9.66 -4.05 -3.74
CA GLY A 63 -9.27 -4.92 -4.84
C GLY A 63 -9.49 -6.37 -4.43
N THR A 64 -8.41 -7.13 -4.26
CA THR A 64 -8.47 -8.39 -3.51
C THR A 64 -8.39 -8.12 -2.00
N ALA A 65 -7.61 -7.12 -1.60
CA ALA A 65 -7.63 -6.58 -0.24
C ALA A 65 -8.90 -5.73 -0.02
N SER A 66 -9.50 -5.91 1.14
CA SER A 66 -10.78 -5.38 1.60
C SER A 66 -10.60 -4.43 2.79
N ALA A 67 -11.25 -3.27 2.71
CA ALA A 67 -11.28 -2.32 3.82
C ALA A 67 -11.90 -2.94 5.08
N GLY A 68 -11.19 -2.81 6.21
CA GLY A 68 -11.57 -3.34 7.51
C GLY A 68 -11.06 -4.76 7.81
N LEU A 69 -10.48 -5.45 6.81
CA LEU A 69 -9.77 -6.71 6.99
C LEU A 69 -8.27 -6.48 6.84
N ASP A 70 -7.83 -5.93 5.70
CA ASP A 70 -6.39 -5.86 5.34
C ASP A 70 -5.82 -4.43 5.46
N TYR A 71 -6.71 -3.43 5.39
CA TYR A 71 -6.36 -2.03 5.55
C TYR A 71 -7.55 -1.21 6.05
N VAL A 72 -7.30 -0.03 6.63
CA VAL A 72 -8.39 0.87 7.03
C VAL A 72 -8.85 1.68 5.81
N GLY A 73 -10.10 1.48 5.40
CA GLY A 73 -10.74 2.26 4.33
C GLY A 73 -10.72 3.76 4.65
N GLN A 74 -10.16 4.57 3.75
CA GLN A 74 -9.86 5.97 4.04
C GLN A 74 -10.16 6.87 2.84
N SER A 75 -10.66 8.07 3.14
CA SER A 75 -10.67 9.20 2.22
C SER A 75 -10.32 10.47 2.97
N GLY A 76 -9.71 11.42 2.29
CA GLY A 76 -9.22 12.64 2.92
C GLY A 76 -8.39 13.48 1.95
N GLN A 77 -7.60 14.39 2.49
CA GLN A 77 -6.67 15.21 1.73
C GLN A 77 -5.23 14.73 1.96
N ALA A 78 -4.40 14.75 0.92
CA ALA A 78 -2.98 14.45 1.06
C ALA A 78 -2.30 15.44 2.03
N THR A 79 -1.38 14.93 2.83
CA THR A 79 -0.56 15.74 3.74
C THR A 79 0.51 16.46 2.95
N VAL A 80 0.73 17.73 3.25
CA VAL A 80 1.82 18.54 2.69
C VAL A 80 2.69 19.05 3.83
N ILE A 81 3.97 18.70 3.80
CA ILE A 81 4.98 19.30 4.67
C ILE A 81 5.67 20.40 3.89
N TYR A 82 5.60 21.62 4.41
CA TYR A 82 6.27 22.78 3.83
C TYR A 82 7.69 22.91 4.40
N GLY A 83 8.64 23.21 3.52
CA GLY A 83 9.88 23.88 3.91
C GLY A 83 9.64 25.36 4.13
N TRP A 84 10.64 26.19 3.84
CA TRP A 84 10.52 27.65 3.99
C TRP A 84 9.42 28.25 3.10
N GLU A 85 9.51 28.04 1.78
CA GLU A 85 8.60 28.65 0.80
C GLU A 85 8.09 27.68 -0.26
N GLN A 86 8.42 26.38 -0.15
CA GLN A 86 8.05 25.35 -1.11
C GLN A 86 7.67 24.06 -0.40
N PRO A 87 6.75 23.25 -0.97
CA PRO A 87 6.44 21.92 -0.44
C PRO A 87 7.70 21.05 -0.47
N LEU A 88 8.03 20.45 0.67
CA LEU A 88 9.15 19.52 0.81
C LEU A 88 8.69 18.07 0.57
N GLU A 89 7.54 17.71 1.14
CA GLU A 89 6.94 16.38 1.00
C GLU A 89 5.43 16.51 0.79
N ILE A 90 4.88 15.67 -0.08
CA ILE A 90 3.45 15.49 -0.25
C ILE A 90 3.20 13.99 -0.19
N PHE A 91 2.33 13.54 0.71
CA PHE A 91 2.11 12.11 0.90
C PHE A 91 0.72 11.78 1.45
N ILE A 92 0.33 10.52 1.30
CA ILE A 92 -0.85 9.91 1.91
C ILE A 92 -0.36 8.79 2.82
N THR A 93 -0.90 8.72 4.04
CA THR A 93 -0.68 7.58 4.95
C THR A 93 -1.94 6.75 5.05
N ILE A 94 -1.81 5.43 4.88
CA ILE A 94 -2.87 4.45 5.07
C ILE A 94 -2.44 3.48 6.18
N GLU A 95 -3.35 3.15 7.09
CA GLU A 95 -3.15 2.11 8.08
C GLU A 95 -3.38 0.73 7.47
N LEU A 96 -2.43 -0.17 7.68
CA LEU A 96 -2.53 -1.58 7.29
C LEU A 96 -2.91 -2.40 8.51
N LEU A 97 -3.73 -3.42 8.29
CA LEU A 97 -4.17 -4.34 9.33
C LEU A 97 -3.34 -5.61 9.18
N ASP A 98 -2.56 -5.92 10.20
CA ASP A 98 -1.66 -7.07 10.29
C ASP A 98 -2.36 -8.13 11.14
N ASP A 99 -2.55 -9.34 10.61
CA ASP A 99 -3.16 -10.43 11.36
C ASP A 99 -2.30 -11.70 11.46
N THR A 100 -2.89 -12.90 11.40
CA THR A 100 -2.17 -14.19 11.49
C THR A 100 -2.64 -15.20 10.45
N LEU A 101 -3.55 -14.79 9.55
CA LEU A 101 -4.16 -15.62 8.54
C LEU A 101 -3.31 -15.59 7.27
N VAL A 102 -3.10 -16.76 6.67
CA VAL A 102 -2.41 -16.84 5.38
C VAL A 102 -3.40 -16.55 4.28
N GLU A 103 -3.24 -15.39 3.64
CA GLU A 103 -4.13 -14.86 2.61
C GLU A 103 -3.41 -14.75 1.25
N GLY A 104 -2.08 -14.72 1.27
CA GLY A 104 -1.25 -14.43 0.10
C GLY A 104 -1.21 -12.93 -0.23
N ASP A 105 -0.47 -12.56 -1.28
CA ASP A 105 -0.37 -11.16 -1.68
C ASP A 105 -1.71 -10.62 -2.19
N GLU A 106 -2.15 -9.51 -1.62
CA GLU A 106 -3.40 -8.86 -1.97
C GLU A 106 -3.22 -7.42 -2.45
N THR A 107 -4.24 -6.85 -3.08
CA THR A 107 -4.15 -5.51 -3.68
C THR A 107 -5.36 -4.63 -3.39
N PHE A 108 -5.13 -3.34 -3.20
CA PHE A 108 -6.14 -2.28 -3.21
C PHE A 108 -5.65 -1.08 -4.02
N VAL A 109 -6.55 -0.12 -4.29
CA VAL A 109 -6.24 1.07 -5.10
C VAL A 109 -6.42 2.36 -4.29
N VAL A 110 -5.50 3.30 -4.43
CA VAL A 110 -5.65 4.68 -3.94
C VAL A 110 -5.83 5.62 -5.12
N VAL A 111 -6.93 6.39 -5.10
CA VAL A 111 -7.35 7.26 -6.19
C VAL A 111 -7.25 8.71 -5.77
N LEU A 112 -6.51 9.53 -6.53
CA LEU A 112 -6.46 10.99 -6.37
C LEU A 112 -7.67 11.65 -7.05
N ARG A 113 -8.20 12.70 -6.42
CA ARG A 113 -9.33 13.50 -6.92
C ARG A 113 -9.25 14.94 -6.44
N ASN A 114 -10.03 15.83 -7.05
CA ASN A 114 -10.16 17.23 -6.64
C ASN A 114 -8.81 17.95 -6.38
N PRO A 115 -7.88 18.00 -7.37
CA PRO A 115 -6.65 18.75 -7.18
C PRO A 115 -6.93 20.24 -6.97
N ALA A 116 -6.00 20.94 -6.31
CA ALA A 116 -6.07 22.38 -6.09
C ALA A 116 -6.33 23.16 -7.40
N PRO A 117 -7.03 24.31 -7.35
CA PRO A 117 -7.21 25.16 -8.52
C PRO A 117 -5.87 25.47 -9.21
N GLY A 118 -5.82 25.32 -10.53
CA GLY A 118 -4.59 25.52 -11.31
C GLY A 118 -3.66 24.30 -11.37
N THR A 119 -4.03 23.19 -10.72
CA THR A 119 -3.34 21.89 -10.82
C THR A 119 -4.27 20.87 -11.48
N ILE A 120 -3.73 19.95 -12.27
CA ILE A 120 -4.45 18.79 -12.80
C ILE A 120 -3.95 17.49 -12.18
N LEU A 121 -4.68 16.39 -12.33
CA LEU A 121 -4.14 15.07 -12.01
C LEU A 121 -3.13 14.64 -13.07
N GLY A 122 -1.98 14.12 -12.66
CA GLY A 122 -0.97 13.56 -13.55
C GLY A 122 -1.31 12.14 -14.01
N GLY A 123 -0.35 11.48 -14.67
CA GLY A 123 -0.56 10.15 -15.25
C GLY A 123 -0.74 9.06 -14.20
N ASN A 124 -0.06 9.19 -13.06
CA ASN A 124 -0.20 8.29 -11.92
C ASN A 124 -1.23 8.86 -10.93
N SER A 125 -2.48 9.03 -11.35
CA SER A 125 -3.58 9.48 -10.46
C SER A 125 -4.22 8.33 -9.67
N ASN A 126 -3.93 7.09 -10.05
CA ASN A 126 -4.32 5.88 -9.35
C ASN A 126 -3.06 5.10 -9.02
N ALA A 127 -2.90 4.69 -7.77
CA ALA A 127 -1.83 3.81 -7.32
C ALA A 127 -2.42 2.46 -6.92
N VAL A 128 -1.88 1.38 -7.49
CA VAL A 128 -2.14 0.02 -7.03
C VAL A 128 -1.14 -0.27 -5.91
N VAL A 129 -1.64 -0.73 -4.77
CA VAL A 129 -0.84 -1.15 -3.63
C VAL A 129 -0.96 -2.66 -3.52
N THR A 130 0.18 -3.36 -3.48
CA THR A 130 0.25 -4.76 -3.07
C THR A 130 0.64 -4.83 -1.61
N ILE A 131 -0.19 -5.47 -0.80
CA ILE A 131 0.12 -5.89 0.56
C ILE A 131 0.73 -7.28 0.45
N THR A 132 1.97 -7.44 0.90
CA THR A 132 2.62 -8.77 0.99
C THR A 132 2.31 -9.38 2.34
N ASP A 133 1.64 -10.52 2.29
CA ASP A 133 1.39 -11.40 3.42
C ASP A 133 2.74 -11.88 4.00
N ASN A 134 2.94 -11.65 5.29
CA ASN A 134 4.10 -12.14 6.03
C ASN A 134 3.76 -13.31 6.94
N ASP A 135 2.50 -13.72 6.95
CA ASP A 135 2.09 -14.91 7.64
C ASP A 135 2.51 -16.16 6.88
N THR A 136 2.80 -17.16 7.69
CA THR A 136 3.01 -18.50 7.20
C THR A 136 2.05 -19.37 7.97
N VAL A 137 1.75 -20.54 7.42
CA VAL A 137 0.93 -21.51 8.13
C VAL A 137 1.72 -21.99 9.35
N THR A 138 1.67 -21.24 10.44
CA THR A 138 2.23 -21.57 11.73
C THR A 138 1.25 -22.49 12.44
N GLY A 139 0.99 -23.63 11.80
CA GLY A 139 -0.13 -24.48 12.15
C GLY A 139 -0.63 -25.41 11.06
N ALA A 140 0.15 -25.68 9.99
CA ALA A 140 -0.03 -26.93 9.27
C ALA A 140 0.21 -28.00 10.33
N GLY A 141 -0.90 -28.58 10.82
CA GLY A 141 -1.06 -29.02 12.20
C GLY A 141 0.25 -29.48 12.80
N ARG A 142 0.64 -28.90 13.94
CA ARG A 142 1.56 -29.62 14.81
C ARG A 142 0.78 -30.82 15.35
N GLY A 143 0.26 -31.71 14.52
CA GLY A 143 -0.21 -33.01 14.95
C GLY A 143 0.99 -33.78 15.48
N ALA A 144 0.85 -35.08 15.49
CA ALA A 144 1.99 -35.97 15.64
C ALA A 144 3.12 -35.58 14.66
N ASN A 145 4.32 -35.31 15.18
CA ASN A 145 5.52 -35.06 14.36
C ASN A 145 6.10 -36.33 13.71
N ASP A 146 5.39 -37.45 13.82
CA ASP A 146 5.68 -38.73 13.19
C ASP A 146 4.36 -39.52 13.02
N VAL A 147 4.43 -40.75 12.53
CA VAL A 147 3.29 -41.59 12.20
C VAL A 147 2.36 -41.81 13.39
N ILE A 148 1.07 -41.51 13.20
CA ILE A 148 -0.02 -41.99 14.07
C ILE A 148 -0.37 -43.41 13.62
N ARG A 149 -0.25 -44.38 14.53
CA ARG A 149 -0.58 -45.79 14.25
C ARG A 149 -2.02 -46.12 14.57
N THR A 150 -2.62 -45.43 15.54
CA THR A 150 -4.00 -45.67 15.96
C THR A 150 -4.61 -44.39 16.53
N GLY A 151 -5.94 -44.28 16.41
CA GLY A 151 -6.74 -43.26 17.06
C GLY A 151 -7.99 -43.88 17.67
N ALA A 152 -8.43 -43.37 18.82
CA ALA A 152 -9.68 -43.75 19.46
C ALA A 152 -10.48 -42.50 19.81
N MET A 153 -11.79 -42.55 19.63
CA MET A 153 -12.71 -41.48 20.00
C MET A 153 -13.46 -41.87 21.26
N TYR A 154 -13.51 -40.98 22.24
CA TYR A 154 -14.33 -41.11 23.44
C TYR A 154 -15.74 -40.58 23.19
N SER A 155 -16.69 -41.03 24.01
CA SER A 155 -18.10 -40.60 23.93
C SER A 155 -18.31 -39.11 24.19
N ASP A 156 -17.33 -38.43 24.78
CA ASP A 156 -17.33 -36.99 25.02
C ASP A 156 -16.76 -36.16 23.85
N GLY A 157 -16.44 -36.82 22.72
CA GLY A 157 -15.94 -36.17 21.52
C GLY A 157 -14.43 -35.95 21.49
N ARG A 158 -13.68 -36.34 22.52
CA ARG A 158 -12.20 -36.31 22.49
C ARG A 158 -11.64 -37.44 21.65
N ILE A 159 -10.51 -37.20 21.01
CA ILE A 159 -9.71 -38.22 20.31
C ILE A 159 -8.41 -38.40 21.09
N VAL A 160 -8.00 -39.66 21.29
CA VAL A 160 -6.63 -40.00 21.68
C VAL A 160 -5.94 -40.66 20.50
N ILE A 161 -4.71 -40.23 20.24
CA ILE A 161 -3.85 -40.76 19.18
C ILE A 161 -2.66 -41.47 19.81
N ALA A 162 -2.21 -42.55 19.17
CA ALA A 162 -0.96 -43.20 19.52
C ALA A 162 -0.14 -43.57 18.28
N GLY A 163 1.18 -43.49 18.38
CA GLY A 163 2.09 -43.62 17.24
C GLY A 163 3.55 -43.48 17.61
N ASP A 164 4.39 -43.24 16.60
CA ASP A 164 5.84 -43.09 16.75
C ASP A 164 6.26 -41.63 17.07
N PHE A 165 5.29 -40.73 17.19
CA PHE A 165 5.54 -39.32 17.42
C PHE A 165 6.13 -39.00 18.79
N THR A 166 6.98 -38.00 18.81
CA THR A 166 7.65 -37.47 20.00
C THR A 166 7.10 -36.10 20.43
N SER A 167 6.21 -35.50 19.63
CA SER A 167 5.48 -34.29 20.01
C SER A 167 4.15 -34.18 19.30
N VAL A 168 3.19 -33.53 19.98
CA VAL A 168 1.91 -33.04 19.42
C VAL A 168 1.72 -31.62 19.92
N ASP A 169 1.34 -30.74 19.01
CA ASP A 169 1.29 -29.29 19.12
C ASP A 169 2.64 -28.65 19.48
N GLY A 170 3.73 -29.37 19.19
CA GLY A 170 5.09 -29.03 19.63
C GLY A 170 5.31 -29.24 21.12
N ILE A 171 4.33 -29.81 21.83
CA ILE A 171 4.48 -30.29 23.20
C ILE A 171 5.09 -31.68 23.15
N PRO A 172 6.20 -31.95 23.87
CA PRO A 172 6.76 -33.29 23.97
C PRO A 172 5.74 -34.31 24.44
N ARG A 173 5.65 -35.41 23.70
CA ARG A 173 4.81 -36.58 23.98
C ARG A 173 5.66 -37.84 23.78
N HIS A 174 5.20 -38.96 24.29
CA HIS A 174 5.90 -40.24 24.11
C HIS A 174 4.98 -41.21 23.36
N GLY A 175 4.56 -40.81 22.16
CA GLY A 175 3.72 -41.60 21.29
C GLY A 175 2.25 -41.70 21.70
N ILE A 176 1.77 -40.89 22.65
CA ILE A 176 0.36 -40.79 23.05
C ILE A 176 -0.01 -39.32 23.31
N ALA A 177 -1.14 -38.87 22.76
CA ALA A 177 -1.72 -37.55 22.99
C ALA A 177 -3.24 -37.61 23.01
#